data_AF-A0A1B1BP77-F1
#
_entry.id   AF-A0A1B1BP77-F1
#
_cell.length_a   1.000
_cell.length_b   1.000
_cell.length_c   1.000
_cell.angle_alpha   90.00
_cell.angle_beta   90.00
_cell.angle_gamma   90.00
#
_symmetry.space_group_name_H-M   'P 1'
#
loop_
_entity.id
_entity.type
_entity.pdbx_description
1 polymer ?
#
loop_
_entity_poly.entity_id
_entity_poly.type
_entity_poly.pdbx_seq_one_letter_code
_entity_poly.pdbx_strand_id
1 'polypeptide(L)'
;MRNAAWALAGVAVSLVFVCGIGILTIQRTGLLGGAVYNLSNQLVWVTTPGPALLPLLAVAALSVLVVFVLVTAMRNRPRRSQSLFRVSFAVATAALIGVSLWSLVAGYAENGLTRGFSLGVLGWIEEGGASSVVHVVLLFMLAVLWVRRDTGRTPRGLPADAESAAGR
;
A
#
# COMPACT_ATOMS: atom_id res chain seq x y z
N MET A 1 14.53 -20.31 -6.30
CA MET A 1 14.11 -19.96 -4.92
C MET A 1 14.21 -18.46 -4.60
N ARG A 2 15.37 -17.81 -4.76
CA ARG A 2 15.56 -16.39 -4.37
C ARG A 2 14.56 -15.39 -4.97
N ASN A 3 14.08 -15.60 -6.19
CA ASN A 3 13.10 -14.71 -6.84
C ASN A 3 11.70 -14.82 -6.23
N ALA A 4 11.28 -16.03 -5.84
CA ALA A 4 10.01 -16.26 -5.17
C ALA A 4 9.98 -15.61 -3.78
N ALA A 5 11.12 -15.63 -3.07
CA ALA A 5 11.25 -14.97 -1.76
C ALA A 5 11.01 -13.45 -1.83
N TRP A 6 11.49 -12.77 -2.88
CA TRP A 6 11.23 -11.34 -3.05
C TRP A 6 9.78 -11.03 -3.41
N ALA A 7 9.15 -11.87 -4.24
CA ALA A 7 7.73 -11.74 -4.53
C ALA A 7 6.91 -11.91 -3.25
N LEU A 8 7.17 -12.97 -2.47
CA LEU A 8 6.50 -13.25 -1.21
C LEU A 8 6.71 -12.12 -0.18
N ALA A 9 7.92 -11.56 -0.11
CA ALA A 9 8.20 -10.42 0.76
C ALA A 9 7.36 -9.19 0.38
N GLY A 10 7.16 -8.91 -0.92
CA GLY A 10 6.30 -7.81 -1.35
C GLY A 10 4.83 -8.02 -0.96
N VAL A 11 4.34 -9.25 -1.08
CA VAL A 11 2.99 -9.63 -0.63
C VAL A 11 2.86 -9.48 0.89
N ALA A 12 3.84 -9.96 1.65
CA ALA A 12 3.84 -9.87 3.11
C ALA A 12 3.85 -8.40 3.58
N VAL A 13 4.68 -7.55 2.97
CA VAL A 13 4.70 -6.11 3.26
C VAL A 13 3.37 -5.45 2.91
N SER A 14 2.73 -5.84 1.80
CA SER A 14 1.39 -5.35 1.44
C SER A 14 0.34 -5.75 2.47
N LEU A 15 0.33 -7.00 2.94
CA LEU A 15 -0.60 -7.47 3.95
C LEU A 15 -0.43 -6.70 5.27
N VAL A 16 0.81 -6.59 5.75
CA VAL A 16 1.12 -5.83 6.98
C VAL A 16 0.71 -4.37 6.83
N PHE A 17 0.99 -3.75 5.68
CA PHE A 17 0.63 -2.37 5.43
C PHE A 17 -0.88 -2.15 5.44
N VAL A 18 -1.63 -2.89 4.61
CA VAL A 18 -3.08 -2.69 4.49
C VAL A 18 -3.79 -3.03 5.80
N CYS A 19 -3.48 -4.16 6.42
CA CYS A 19 -4.08 -4.54 7.70
C CYS A 19 -3.69 -3.57 8.81
N GLY A 20 -2.43 -3.11 8.85
CA GLY A 20 -1.96 -2.12 9.82
C GLY A 20 -2.70 -0.80 9.68
N ILE A 21 -2.90 -0.31 8.45
CA ILE A 21 -3.73 0.88 8.21
C ILE A 21 -5.17 0.63 8.65
N GLY A 22 -5.75 -0.52 8.34
CA GLY A 22 -7.11 -0.87 8.76
C GLY A 22 -7.31 -0.85 10.26
N ILE A 23 -6.41 -1.49 11.02
CA ILE A 23 -6.42 -1.46 12.49
C ILE A 23 -6.38 -0.02 12.99
N LEU A 24 -5.46 0.81 12.47
CA LEU A 24 -5.32 2.20 12.88
C LEU A 24 -6.53 3.05 12.50
N THR A 25 -7.17 2.79 11.36
CA THR A 25 -8.42 3.44 10.94
C THR A 25 -9.56 3.11 11.89
N ILE A 26 -9.74 1.83 12.26
CA ILE A 26 -10.76 1.40 13.23
C ILE A 26 -10.56 2.08 14.58
N GLN A 27 -9.32 2.09 15.09
CA GLN A 27 -8.99 2.77 16.34
C GLN A 27 -9.26 4.28 16.26
N ARG A 28 -8.91 4.91 15.13
CA ARG A 28 -9.15 6.33 14.90
C ARG A 28 -10.64 6.65 14.92
N THR A 29 -11.44 5.91 14.15
CA THR A 29 -12.89 6.12 14.06
C THR A 29 -13.56 5.84 15.40
N GLY A 30 -13.13 4.80 16.11
CA GLY A 30 -13.56 4.51 17.47
C GLY A 30 -13.30 5.67 18.42
N LEU A 31 -12.07 6.15 18.52
CA LEU A 31 -11.72 7.24 19.44
C LEU A 31 -12.48 8.55 19.14
N LEU A 32 -12.73 8.84 17.87
CA LEU A 32 -13.58 9.98 17.46
C LEU A 32 -15.04 9.80 17.89
N GLY A 33 -15.53 8.56 17.93
CA GLY A 33 -16.88 8.21 18.40
C GLY A 33 -16.98 7.89 19.91
N GLY A 34 -15.87 7.96 20.66
CA GLY A 34 -15.84 7.56 22.07
C GLY A 34 -15.87 6.04 22.29
N ALA A 35 -15.43 5.24 21.33
CA ALA A 35 -15.37 3.79 21.38
C ALA A 35 -13.93 3.27 21.28
N VAL A 36 -13.58 2.27 22.08
CA VAL A 36 -12.28 1.59 22.03
C VAL A 36 -12.51 0.15 21.61
N TYR A 37 -11.89 -0.24 20.50
CA TYR A 37 -12.00 -1.58 19.94
C TYR A 37 -10.74 -2.39 20.25
N ASN A 38 -10.86 -3.72 20.39
CA ASN A 38 -9.70 -4.61 20.39
C ASN A 38 -9.25 -4.95 18.95
N LEU A 39 -8.21 -5.77 18.82
CA LEU A 39 -7.73 -6.26 17.52
C LEU A 39 -8.77 -7.15 16.80
N SER A 40 -9.69 -7.78 17.53
CA SER A 40 -10.81 -8.52 16.91
C SER A 40 -11.94 -7.61 16.42
N ASN A 41 -11.77 -6.29 16.48
CA ASN A 41 -12.74 -5.24 16.15
C ASN A 41 -13.99 -5.29 17.03
N GLN A 42 -13.89 -5.85 18.24
CA GLN A 42 -14.96 -5.83 19.24
C GLN A 42 -14.82 -4.61 20.13
N LEU A 43 -15.95 -3.99 20.46
CA LEU A 43 -15.99 -2.90 21.43
C LEU A 43 -15.61 -3.45 22.81
N VAL A 44 -14.57 -2.88 23.41
CA VAL A 44 -14.11 -3.27 24.76
C VAL A 44 -14.46 -2.22 25.79
N TRP A 45 -14.42 -0.94 25.41
CA TRP A 45 -14.66 0.16 26.35
C TRP A 45 -15.21 1.39 25.62
N VAL A 46 -16.07 2.14 26.29
CA VAL A 46 -16.56 3.46 25.88
C VAL A 46 -15.79 4.55 26.64
N THR A 47 -15.25 5.50 25.91
CA THR A 47 -14.48 6.64 26.42
C THR A 47 -15.08 7.96 25.95
N THR A 48 -14.60 9.08 26.46
CA THR A 48 -15.00 10.40 25.95
C THR A 48 -14.45 10.61 24.53
N PRO A 49 -15.27 11.04 23.56
CA PRO A 49 -14.81 11.40 22.22
C PRO A 49 -13.61 12.36 22.29
N GLY A 50 -12.55 12.04 21.55
CA GLY A 50 -11.30 12.79 21.65
C GLY A 50 -10.53 12.82 20.33
N PRO A 51 -9.51 13.69 20.23
CA PRO A 51 -8.71 13.80 19.04
C PRO A 51 -7.85 12.53 18.88
N ALA A 52 -8.09 11.77 17.82
CA ALA A 52 -7.38 10.53 17.51
C ALA A 52 -5.98 10.77 16.90
N LEU A 53 -5.15 11.55 17.60
CA LEU A 53 -3.83 11.98 17.12
C LEU A 53 -2.83 10.81 17.04
N LEU A 54 -2.83 9.92 18.03
CA LEU A 54 -1.89 8.81 18.08
C LEU A 54 -2.08 7.83 16.89
N PRO A 55 -3.31 7.36 16.56
CA PRO A 55 -3.53 6.57 15.34
C PRO A 55 -3.14 7.32 14.06
N LEU A 56 -3.40 8.64 14.00
CA LEU A 56 -3.05 9.44 12.83
C LEU A 56 -1.53 9.52 12.62
N LEU A 57 -0.77 9.75 13.70
CA LEU A 57 0.70 9.73 13.67
C LEU A 57 1.23 8.34 13.30
N ALA A 58 0.60 7.28 13.81
CA ALA A 58 0.97 5.91 13.46
C ALA A 58 0.71 5.59 11.98
N VAL A 59 -0.39 6.08 11.40
CA VAL A 59 -0.68 5.96 9.96
C VAL A 59 0.39 6.67 9.14
N ALA A 60 0.76 7.89 9.52
CA ALA A 60 1.81 8.65 8.84
C ALA A 60 3.16 7.92 8.92
N ALA A 61 3.56 7.47 10.11
CA ALA A 61 4.80 6.73 10.33
C ALA A 61 4.86 5.42 9.53
N LEU A 62 3.77 4.63 9.53
CA LEU A 62 3.68 3.39 8.78
C LEU A 62 3.77 3.64 7.25
N SER A 63 3.12 4.70 6.77
CA SER A 63 3.16 5.08 5.35
C SER A 63 4.57 5.48 4.91
N VAL A 64 5.26 6.30 5.70
CA VAL A 64 6.65 6.69 5.46
C VAL A 64 7.55 5.46 5.47
N LEU A 65 7.37 4.56 6.43
CA LEU A 65 8.15 3.32 6.53
C LEU A 65 7.99 2.44 5.29
N VAL A 66 6.75 2.26 4.81
CA VAL A 66 6.49 1.46 3.61
C VAL A 66 7.10 2.09 2.36
N VAL A 67 6.97 3.41 2.19
CA VAL A 67 7.63 4.12 1.08
C VAL A 67 9.16 3.98 1.16
N PHE A 68 9.74 4.12 2.35
CA PHE A 68 11.18 3.93 2.58
C PHE A 68 11.62 2.51 2.20
N VAL A 69 10.85 1.48 2.57
CA VAL A 69 11.14 0.09 2.20
C VAL A 69 11.07 -0.10 0.68
N LEU A 70 10.03 0.39 0.02
CA LEU A 70 9.81 0.23 -1.42
C LEU A 70 10.89 0.93 -2.26
N VAL A 71 11.38 2.08 -1.81
CA VAL A 71 12.30 2.94 -2.56
C VAL A 71 13.74 2.75 -2.09
N THR A 72 14.01 3.07 -0.83
CA THR A 72 15.37 3.26 -0.30
C THR A 72 16.01 1.94 0.13
N ALA A 73 15.30 1.13 0.93
CA ALA A 73 15.85 -0.13 1.45
C ALA A 73 16.17 -1.12 0.32
N MET A 74 15.42 -1.07 -0.78
CA MET A 74 15.63 -1.93 -1.95
C MET A 74 16.67 -1.40 -2.94
N ARG A 75 17.22 -0.18 -2.76
CA ARG A 75 18.06 0.47 -3.77
C ARG A 75 19.33 -0.33 -4.14
N ASN A 76 19.92 -1.02 -3.15
CA ASN A 76 21.18 -1.77 -3.31
C ASN A 76 20.96 -3.22 -3.80
N ARG A 77 19.70 -3.63 -4.05
CA ARG A 77 19.39 -5.00 -4.49
C ARG A 77 19.42 -5.12 -6.02
N PRO A 78 19.58 -6.33 -6.60
CA PRO A 78 19.50 -6.52 -8.05
C PRO A 78 18.19 -6.02 -8.64
N ARG A 79 18.22 -5.40 -9.83
CA ARG A 79 17.03 -4.80 -10.47
C ARG A 79 15.84 -5.75 -10.59
N ARG A 80 16.10 -7.03 -10.90
CA ARG A 80 15.05 -8.07 -10.99
C ARG A 80 14.35 -8.30 -9.65
N SER A 81 15.11 -8.34 -8.55
CA SER A 81 14.56 -8.48 -7.19
C SER A 81 13.73 -7.26 -6.78
N GLN A 82 14.22 -6.05 -7.09
CA GLN A 82 13.47 -4.80 -6.84
C GLN A 82 12.12 -4.82 -7.58
N SER A 83 12.14 -5.19 -8.87
CA SER A 83 10.94 -5.25 -9.70
C SER A 83 9.94 -6.27 -9.17
N LEU A 84 10.38 -7.51 -8.88
CA LEU A 84 9.52 -8.55 -8.34
C LEU A 84 8.85 -8.15 -7.03
N PHE A 85 9.62 -7.58 -6.08
CA PHE A 85 9.11 -7.10 -4.80
C PHE A 85 8.05 -6.00 -4.97
N ARG A 86 8.32 -5.03 -5.84
CA ARG A 86 7.42 -3.89 -6.07
C ARG A 86 6.15 -4.27 -6.81
N VAL A 87 6.27 -5.13 -7.83
CA VAL A 87 5.13 -5.62 -8.59
C VAL A 87 4.26 -6.51 -7.70
N SER A 88 4.85 -7.41 -6.92
CA SER A 88 4.07 -8.26 -6.02
C SER A 88 3.38 -7.45 -4.91
N PHE A 89 4.04 -6.42 -4.37
CA PHE A 89 3.41 -5.47 -3.45
C PHE A 89 2.20 -4.79 -4.11
N ALA A 90 2.39 -4.17 -5.29
CA ALA A 90 1.32 -3.45 -5.98
C ALA A 90 0.13 -4.34 -6.34
N VAL A 91 0.39 -5.56 -6.84
CA VAL A 91 -0.65 -6.54 -7.18
C VAL A 91 -1.38 -7.00 -5.92
N ALA A 92 -0.67 -7.31 -4.84
CA ALA A 92 -1.30 -7.71 -3.58
C ALA A 92 -2.13 -6.58 -2.97
N THR A 93 -1.62 -5.34 -3.00
CA THR A 93 -2.37 -4.17 -2.51
C THR A 93 -3.64 -3.95 -3.33
N ALA A 94 -3.55 -4.02 -4.66
CA ALA A 94 -4.71 -3.90 -5.53
C ALA A 94 -5.74 -5.02 -5.27
N ALA A 95 -5.29 -6.27 -5.05
CA ALA A 95 -6.17 -7.37 -4.71
C ALA A 95 -6.90 -7.14 -3.37
N LEU A 96 -6.20 -6.64 -2.35
CA LEU A 96 -6.79 -6.33 -1.04
C LEU A 96 -7.80 -5.18 -1.11
N ILE A 97 -7.52 -4.14 -1.91
CA ILE A 97 -8.49 -3.08 -2.22
C ILE A 97 -9.72 -3.70 -2.91
N GLY A 98 -9.51 -4.59 -3.89
CA GLY A 98 -10.59 -5.30 -4.56
C GLY A 98 -11.47 -6.11 -3.60
N VAL A 99 -10.86 -6.81 -2.63
CA VAL A 99 -11.58 -7.53 -1.56
C VAL A 99 -12.40 -6.56 -0.69
N SER A 100 -11.82 -5.42 -0.29
CA SER A 100 -12.53 -4.38 0.47
C SER A 100 -13.74 -3.85 -0.31
N LEU A 101 -13.57 -3.47 -1.57
CA LEU A 101 -14.66 -2.98 -2.43
C LEU A 101 -15.76 -4.03 -2.62
N TRP A 102 -15.38 -5.28 -2.89
CA TRP A 102 -16.32 -6.39 -3.02
C TRP A 102 -17.14 -6.57 -1.74
N SER A 103 -16.48 -6.59 -0.58
CA SER A 103 -17.15 -6.77 0.70
C SER A 103 -18.06 -5.59 1.06
N LEU A 104 -17.65 -4.37 0.73
CA LEU A 104 -18.50 -3.18 0.89
C LEU A 104 -19.76 -3.27 0.03
N VAL A 105 -19.63 -3.61 -1.26
CA VAL A 105 -20.77 -3.76 -2.18
C VAL A 105 -21.73 -4.86 -1.71
N ALA A 106 -21.19 -6.02 -1.32
CA ALA A 106 -21.99 -7.13 -0.80
C ALA A 106 -22.69 -6.74 0.52
N GLY A 107 -21.97 -6.06 1.42
CA GLY A 107 -22.49 -5.61 2.71
C GLY A 107 -23.59 -4.56 2.62
N TYR A 108 -23.48 -3.62 1.68
CA TYR A 108 -24.52 -2.61 1.43
C TYR A 108 -25.83 -3.23 0.95
N ALA A 109 -25.76 -4.28 0.13
CA ALA A 109 -26.93 -4.97 -0.38
C ALA A 109 -27.72 -5.69 0.73
N GLU A 110 -27.04 -6.17 1.76
CA GLU A 110 -27.65 -6.93 2.85
C GLU A 110 -28.08 -6.08 4.05
N ASN A 111 -27.29 -5.07 4.45
CA ASN A 111 -27.42 -4.44 5.78
C ASN A 111 -27.56 -2.91 5.78
N GLY A 112 -27.58 -2.26 4.60
CA GLY A 112 -27.67 -0.80 4.49
C GLY A 112 -26.55 -0.04 5.25
N LEU A 113 -26.86 1.19 5.69
CA LEU A 113 -25.91 2.08 6.40
C LEU A 113 -25.69 1.74 7.88
N THR A 114 -26.38 0.72 8.41
CA THR A 114 -26.37 0.36 9.84
C THR A 114 -25.27 -0.63 10.22
N ARG A 115 -24.37 -1.00 9.30
CA ARG A 115 -23.33 -1.99 9.56
C ARG A 115 -22.15 -1.36 10.32
N GLY A 116 -21.84 -1.91 11.50
CA GLY A 116 -20.58 -1.63 12.21
C GLY A 116 -19.37 -2.31 11.56
N PHE A 117 -18.21 -2.26 12.21
CA PHE A 117 -16.99 -2.91 11.68
C PHE A 117 -17.12 -4.43 11.59
N SER A 118 -16.67 -5.01 10.49
CA SER A 118 -16.51 -6.46 10.37
C SER A 118 -15.47 -6.98 11.37
N LEU A 119 -15.66 -8.21 11.86
CA LEU A 119 -14.80 -8.78 12.89
C LEU A 119 -13.45 -9.27 12.34
N GLY A 120 -12.41 -9.14 13.16
CA GLY A 120 -11.07 -9.67 12.90
C GLY A 120 -10.40 -9.13 11.62
N VAL A 121 -9.69 -10.02 10.91
CA VAL A 121 -8.86 -9.66 9.75
C VAL A 121 -9.68 -9.05 8.61
N LEU A 122 -10.93 -9.50 8.43
CA LEU A 122 -11.78 -8.98 7.36
C LEU A 122 -12.03 -7.48 7.55
N GLY A 123 -12.35 -7.03 8.77
CA GLY A 123 -12.52 -5.61 9.06
C GLY A 123 -11.24 -4.80 8.85
N TRP A 124 -10.06 -5.38 9.12
CA TRP A 124 -8.80 -4.69 8.83
C TRP A 124 -8.58 -4.51 7.33
N ILE A 125 -8.93 -5.51 6.52
CA ILE A 125 -8.81 -5.42 5.06
C ILE A 125 -9.84 -4.43 4.51
N GLU A 126 -11.08 -4.45 5.00
CA GLU A 126 -12.14 -3.54 4.57
C GLU A 126 -11.75 -2.07 4.83
N GLU A 127 -11.39 -1.74 6.06
CA GLU A 127 -11.04 -0.38 6.48
C GLU A 127 -9.67 0.05 5.94
N GLY A 128 -8.72 -0.87 5.85
CA GLY A 128 -7.41 -0.63 5.26
C GLY A 128 -7.52 -0.38 3.76
N GLY A 129 -8.25 -1.24 3.06
CA GLY A 129 -8.48 -1.16 1.62
C GLY A 129 -9.29 0.07 1.21
N ALA A 130 -10.24 0.53 2.03
CA ALA A 130 -10.99 1.75 1.79
C ALA A 130 -10.20 3.04 2.07
N SER A 131 -9.07 2.96 2.78
CA SER A 131 -8.28 4.14 3.16
C SER A 131 -7.62 4.82 1.95
N SER A 132 -7.79 6.14 1.83
CA SER A 132 -7.14 6.93 0.77
C SER A 132 -5.62 6.84 0.82
N VAL A 133 -5.02 6.63 2.00
CA VAL A 133 -3.57 6.48 2.15
C VAL A 133 -3.06 5.24 1.41
N VAL A 134 -3.77 4.12 1.49
CA VAL A 134 -3.40 2.89 0.79
C VAL A 134 -3.49 3.09 -0.73
N HIS A 135 -4.53 3.78 -1.21
CA HIS A 135 -4.67 4.13 -2.62
C HIS A 135 -3.54 5.04 -3.12
N VAL A 136 -3.17 6.07 -2.34
CA VAL A 136 -2.07 6.98 -2.69
C VAL A 136 -0.74 6.22 -2.77
N VAL A 137 -0.46 5.32 -1.83
CA VAL A 137 0.76 4.49 -1.86
C VAL A 137 0.76 3.55 -3.06
N LEU A 138 -0.38 2.96 -3.41
CA LEU A 138 -0.51 2.14 -4.62
C LEU A 138 -0.25 2.95 -5.89
N LEU A 139 -0.88 4.12 -6.04
CA LEU A 139 -0.67 5.02 -7.18
C LEU A 139 0.79 5.47 -7.29
N PHE A 140 1.40 5.83 -6.17
CA PHE A 140 2.83 6.14 -6.10
C PHE A 140 3.68 4.96 -6.57
N MET A 141 3.37 3.74 -6.14
CA MET A 141 4.10 2.55 -6.57
C MET A 141 3.93 2.29 -8.07
N LEU A 142 2.73 2.48 -8.62
CA LEU A 142 2.49 2.37 -10.06
C LEU A 142 3.29 3.40 -10.85
N ALA A 143 3.34 4.66 -10.39
CA ALA A 143 4.17 5.71 -11.00
C ALA A 143 5.66 5.34 -10.98
N VAL A 144 6.18 4.82 -9.86
CA VAL A 144 7.58 4.36 -9.74
C VAL A 144 7.88 3.18 -10.66
N LEU A 145 6.92 2.28 -10.88
CA LEU A 145 7.06 1.17 -11.84
C LEU A 145 7.03 1.66 -13.29
N TRP A 146 6.22 2.68 -13.59
CA TRP A 146 6.05 3.23 -14.92
C TRP A 146 7.29 4.00 -15.38
N VAL A 147 7.76 4.98 -14.61
CA VAL A 147 8.94 5.81 -14.93
C VAL A 147 10.18 4.98 -15.24
N ARG A 148 10.35 3.83 -14.57
CA ARG A 148 11.51 2.95 -14.80
C ARG A 148 11.47 2.19 -16.13
N ARG A 149 10.30 2.01 -16.75
CA ARG A 149 10.21 1.37 -18.07
C ARG A 149 10.78 2.26 -19.18
N ASP A 150 10.67 3.59 -19.04
CA ASP A 150 11.06 4.52 -20.11
C ASP A 150 12.57 4.79 -20.15
N THR A 151 13.24 4.81 -19.00
CA THR A 151 14.72 4.94 -18.93
C THR A 151 15.51 3.79 -19.54
N GLY A 152 14.85 2.71 -20.01
CA GLY A 152 15.49 1.61 -20.74
C GLY A 152 15.65 1.84 -22.25
N ARG A 153 15.03 2.89 -22.80
CA ARG A 153 15.21 3.31 -24.20
C ARG A 153 16.24 4.44 -24.27
N THR A 154 17.52 4.11 -24.19
CA THR A 154 18.55 5.02 -24.73
C THR A 154 18.41 5.04 -26.26
N PRO A 155 18.28 6.21 -26.91
CA PRO A 155 18.49 6.32 -28.35
C PRO A 155 19.94 5.93 -28.64
N ARG A 156 20.15 4.69 -29.11
CA ARG A 156 21.40 4.29 -29.73
C ARG A 156 21.34 4.85 -31.15
N GLY A 157 21.96 6.00 -31.37
CA GLY A 157 21.93 6.62 -32.69
C GLY A 157 22.58 7.98 -32.73
N LEU A 158 23.90 8.02 -32.64
CA LEU A 158 24.71 8.97 -33.41
C LEU A 158 25.93 8.18 -33.89
N PRO A 159 25.99 7.80 -35.19
CA PRO A 159 27.19 7.21 -35.75
C PRO A 159 28.34 8.21 -35.64
N ALA A 160 29.50 7.74 -35.19
CA ALA A 160 30.72 8.52 -34.98
C ALA A 160 31.44 8.91 -36.28
N ASP A 161 30.76 8.89 -37.43
CA ASP A 161 31.41 8.82 -38.74
C ASP A 161 31.23 10.09 -39.60
N ALA A 162 30.71 11.19 -39.02
CA ALA A 162 30.43 12.40 -39.80
C ALA A 162 31.56 13.45 -39.82
N GLU A 163 32.67 13.28 -39.10
CA GLU A 163 33.64 14.38 -38.89
C GLU A 163 35.05 14.15 -39.44
N SER A 164 35.36 13.03 -40.11
CA SER A 164 36.71 12.82 -40.70
C SER A 164 36.78 12.96 -42.22
N ALA A 165 35.70 13.37 -42.90
CA ALA A 165 35.68 13.57 -44.36
C ALA A 165 35.79 15.04 -44.80
N ALA A 166 35.97 16.00 -43.87
CA ALA A 166 36.00 17.42 -44.18
C ALA A 166 37.17 18.15 -43.48
N GLY A 167 38.34 18.12 -44.11
CA GLY A 167 39.55 18.87 -43.73
C GLY A 167 40.77 18.03 -44.06
N ARG A 168 41.34 18.05 -45.28
CA ARG A 168 41.92 19.20 -46.00
C ARG A 168 42.77 20.09 -45.10
#